data_AF-A0A3D8K0V3-F1
#
_entry.id   AF-A0A3D8K0V3-F1
#
_cell.length_a   1.000
_cell.length_b   1.000
_cell.length_c   1.000
_cell.angle_alpha   90.00
_cell.angle_beta   90.00
_cell.angle_gamma   90.00
#
_symmetry.space_group_name_H-M   'P 1'
#
loop_
_entity.id
_entity.type
_entity.pdbx_description
1 polymer ?
#
loop_
_entity_poly.entity_id
_entity_poly.type
_entity_poly.pdbx_seq_one_letter_code
_entity_poly.pdbx_strand_id
1 'polypeptide(L)'
;MKTIASVLACMLVAGCAATNQVNPETMQAATKPLVCRADQCSLWWQRARQWIIGHTHYPLQIDTSQAIETAGPAGGSGTPAFQVTLARNPDGSSTIGFAAHCDRPLEGCRPNPWQAAADFKQFVQTGAEHAQP
;
A
#
# COMPACT_ATOMS: atom_id res chain seq x y z
N MET A 1 -25.26 -63.11 0.41
CA MET A 1 -26.24 -62.01 0.21
C MET A 1 -25.99 -61.02 1.35
N LYS A 2 -25.20 -59.95 1.29
CA LYS A 2 -24.96 -58.83 0.36
C LYS A 2 -26.05 -57.75 0.37
N THR A 3 -25.88 -56.79 1.29
CA THR A 3 -26.38 -55.39 1.34
C THR A 3 -25.49 -54.65 2.35
N ILE A 4 -24.34 -54.08 1.98
CA ILE A 4 -24.06 -52.77 1.35
C ILE A 4 -24.55 -51.56 2.16
N ALA A 5 -23.54 -50.81 2.65
CA ALA A 5 -23.48 -49.36 2.91
C ALA A 5 -24.40 -48.78 4.01
N SER A 6 -23.94 -47.87 4.87
CA SER A 6 -23.23 -46.66 4.50
C SER A 6 -22.37 -46.14 5.66
N VAL A 7 -21.08 -45.98 5.39
CA VAL A 7 -20.16 -45.14 6.18
C VAL A 7 -20.55 -43.69 5.89
N LEU A 8 -21.26 -43.06 6.83
CA LEU A 8 -21.61 -41.65 6.73
C LEU A 8 -20.37 -40.82 7.08
N ALA A 9 -19.53 -40.61 6.06
CA ALA A 9 -18.40 -39.69 6.12
C ALA A 9 -18.95 -38.26 6.11
N CYS A 10 -19.12 -37.67 7.31
CA CYS A 10 -19.26 -36.23 7.47
C CYS A 10 -17.94 -35.56 7.06
N MET A 11 -17.78 -35.27 5.77
CA MET A 11 -16.78 -34.32 5.31
C MET A 11 -17.16 -32.94 5.83
N LEU A 12 -16.58 -32.57 6.96
CA LEU A 12 -16.48 -31.19 7.42
C LEU A 12 -15.66 -30.44 6.37
N VAL A 13 -16.35 -29.78 5.45
CA VAL A 13 -15.71 -28.79 4.57
C VAL A 13 -15.44 -27.58 5.47
N ALA A 14 -14.29 -27.58 6.14
CA ALA A 14 -13.72 -26.39 6.73
C ALA A 14 -13.35 -25.46 5.56
N GLY A 15 -14.32 -24.68 5.11
CA GLY A 15 -14.08 -23.54 4.25
C GLY A 15 -13.30 -22.51 5.05
N CYS A 16 -11.97 -22.65 5.09
CA CYS A 16 -11.10 -21.54 5.42
C CYS A 16 -11.30 -20.51 4.30
N ALA A 17 -12.26 -19.61 4.50
CA ALA A 17 -12.35 -18.38 3.73
C ALA A 17 -10.98 -17.70 3.86
N ALA A 18 -10.19 -17.71 2.79
CA ALA A 18 -8.94 -16.97 2.71
C ALA A 18 -9.30 -15.48 2.68
N THR A 19 -9.48 -14.90 3.86
CA THR A 19 -9.84 -13.51 4.07
C THR A 19 -8.63 -12.62 3.86
N ASN A 20 -8.25 -12.36 2.61
CA ASN A 20 -7.43 -11.21 2.18
C ASN A 20 -6.32 -10.81 3.18
N GLN A 21 -5.57 -11.80 3.70
CA GLN A 21 -4.66 -11.58 4.81
C GLN A 21 -3.41 -10.91 4.27
N VAL A 22 -3.26 -9.62 4.55
CA VAL A 22 -2.01 -8.90 4.30
C VAL A 22 -0.95 -9.52 5.20
N ASN A 23 0.24 -9.79 4.66
CA ASN A 23 1.37 -10.27 5.45
C ASN A 23 1.59 -9.32 6.65
N PRO A 24 1.65 -9.83 7.89
CA PRO A 24 1.93 -9.01 9.08
C PRO A 24 3.15 -8.10 8.93
N GLU A 25 4.20 -8.55 8.24
CA GLU A 25 5.39 -7.74 7.97
C GLU A 25 5.08 -6.54 7.07
N THR A 26 4.32 -6.75 5.99
CA THR A 26 3.84 -5.68 5.11
C THR A 26 2.97 -4.68 5.89
N MET A 27 2.06 -5.16 6.74
CA MET A 27 1.25 -4.29 7.59
C MET A 27 2.10 -3.47 8.56
N GLN A 28 3.09 -4.09 9.20
CA GLN A 28 3.98 -3.40 10.12
C GLN A 28 4.82 -2.33 9.41
N ALA A 29 5.38 -2.64 8.24
CA ALA A 29 6.10 -1.67 7.42
C ALA A 29 5.20 -0.51 6.99
N ALA A 30 3.99 -0.83 6.52
CA ALA A 30 3.01 0.13 6.06
C ALA A 30 2.38 1.00 7.18
N THR A 31 2.39 0.56 8.44
CA THR A 31 1.92 1.35 9.59
C THR A 31 3.03 2.17 10.27
N LYS A 32 4.30 1.77 10.13
CA LYS A 32 5.43 2.50 10.72
C LYS A 32 5.53 3.93 10.17
N PRO A 33 5.50 4.99 11.01
CA PRO A 33 5.63 6.37 10.53
C PRO A 33 6.96 6.60 9.78
N LEU A 34 6.88 7.30 8.65
CA LEU A 34 8.06 7.70 7.89
C LEU A 34 8.49 9.10 8.34
N VAL A 35 9.33 9.13 9.38
CA VAL A 35 9.79 10.37 10.02
C VAL A 35 11.21 10.69 9.59
N CYS A 36 11.45 11.93 9.15
CA CYS A 36 12.75 12.45 8.74
C CYS A 36 13.13 13.67 9.61
N ARG A 37 14.43 13.97 9.68
CA ARG A 37 14.99 15.16 10.34
C ARG A 37 16.04 15.84 9.48
N ALA A 38 16.14 17.16 9.57
CA ALA A 38 17.18 17.95 8.92
C ALA A 38 17.29 17.67 7.40
N ASP A 39 18.51 17.53 6.89
CA ASP A 39 18.88 17.38 5.48
C ASP A 39 18.28 16.15 4.79
N GLN A 40 18.01 15.07 5.53
CA GLN A 40 17.45 13.84 4.96
C GLN A 40 16.02 14.03 4.44
N CYS A 41 15.25 15.00 4.97
CA CYS A 41 13.87 15.23 4.55
C CYS A 41 13.77 15.66 3.09
N SER A 42 14.69 16.50 2.62
CA SER A 42 14.70 16.96 1.23
C SER A 42 14.95 15.79 0.27
N LEU A 43 15.91 14.93 0.60
CA LEU A 43 16.20 13.71 -0.18
C LEU A 43 15.01 12.75 -0.18
N TRP A 44 14.40 12.53 0.98
CA TRP A 44 13.27 11.62 1.10
C TRP A 44 12.03 12.14 0.37
N TRP A 45 11.77 13.45 0.40
CA TRP A 45 10.69 14.06 -0.38
C TRP A 45 10.93 13.93 -1.89
N GLN A 46 12.16 14.13 -2.35
CA GLN A 46 12.52 13.90 -3.75
C GLN A 46 12.27 12.45 -4.17
N ARG A 47 12.68 11.48 -3.35
CA ARG A 47 12.43 10.05 -3.61
C ARG A 47 10.94 9.72 -3.58
N ALA A 48 10.17 10.32 -2.67
CA ALA A 48 8.73 10.14 -2.64
C ALA A 48 8.11 10.55 -3.97
N ARG A 49 8.47 11.73 -4.49
CA ARG A 49 8.04 12.20 -5.82
C ARG A 49 8.45 11.25 -6.94
N GLN A 50 9.71 10.78 -6.94
CA GLN A 50 10.21 9.85 -7.94
C GLN A 50 9.43 8.53 -7.95
N TRP A 51 9.15 7.97 -6.77
CA TRP A 51 8.40 6.73 -6.65
C TRP A 51 6.98 6.89 -7.20
N ILE A 52 6.29 7.98 -6.83
CA ILE A 52 4.93 8.26 -7.33
C ILE A 52 4.92 8.36 -8.85
N ILE A 53 5.85 9.11 -9.44
CA ILE A 53 5.97 9.24 -10.91
C ILE A 53 6.22 7.88 -11.58
N GLY A 54 7.01 7.00 -10.96
CA GLY A 54 7.32 5.68 -11.49
C GLY A 54 6.19 4.65 -11.36
N HIS A 55 5.25 4.86 -10.44
CA HIS A 55 4.22 3.86 -10.09
C HIS A 55 2.79 4.31 -10.40
N THR A 56 2.56 5.61 -10.60
CA THR A 56 1.23 6.13 -10.91
C THR A 56 0.81 5.82 -12.35
N HIS A 57 -0.47 5.49 -12.51
CA HIS A 57 -1.12 5.43 -13.82
C HIS A 57 -1.95 6.69 -14.12
N TYR A 58 -2.02 7.59 -13.15
CA TYR A 58 -2.79 8.82 -13.18
C TYR A 58 -1.86 10.03 -13.20
N PRO A 59 -2.24 11.12 -13.89
CA PRO A 59 -1.45 12.35 -13.87
C PRO A 59 -1.36 12.93 -12.45
N LEU A 60 -0.26 13.61 -12.15
CA LEU A 60 -0.15 14.42 -10.95
C LEU A 60 -1.13 15.60 -11.06
N GLN A 61 -1.98 15.75 -10.05
CA GLN A 61 -2.89 16.86 -9.88
C GLN A 61 -2.32 17.91 -8.91
N ILE A 62 -1.60 17.45 -7.88
CA ILE A 62 -0.87 18.31 -6.95
C ILE A 62 0.59 17.84 -6.90
N ASP A 63 1.52 18.77 -6.97
CA ASP A 63 2.96 18.52 -6.84
C ASP A 63 3.63 19.78 -6.25
N THR A 64 3.75 19.79 -4.93
CA THR A 64 4.25 20.94 -4.15
C THR A 64 5.35 20.49 -3.18
N SER A 65 5.89 21.44 -2.41
CA SER A 65 6.86 21.13 -1.35
C SER A 65 6.26 20.35 -0.18
N GLN A 66 4.93 20.19 -0.09
CA GLN A 66 4.27 19.55 1.05
C GLN A 66 3.18 18.53 0.69
N ALA A 67 2.77 18.45 -0.57
CA ALA A 67 1.73 17.54 -1.02
C ALA A 67 2.00 17.06 -2.46
N ILE A 68 1.74 15.77 -2.70
CA ILE A 68 1.73 15.15 -4.02
C ILE A 68 0.43 14.35 -4.12
N GLU A 69 -0.37 14.61 -5.14
CA GLU A 69 -1.65 13.91 -5.35
C GLU A 69 -1.84 13.59 -6.82
N THR A 70 -2.42 12.43 -7.10
CA THR A 70 -2.79 12.01 -8.45
C THR A 70 -4.29 12.17 -8.70
N ALA A 71 -4.71 12.43 -9.94
CA ALA A 71 -6.12 12.75 -10.26
C ALA A 71 -7.14 11.59 -10.16
N GLY A 72 -6.69 10.33 -10.13
CA GLY A 72 -7.56 9.16 -10.05
C GLY A 72 -7.99 8.81 -8.62
N PRO A 73 -8.60 7.62 -8.40
CA PRO A 73 -9.11 6.67 -9.39
C PRO A 73 -10.48 7.09 -9.93
N ALA A 74 -10.89 6.58 -11.09
CA ALA A 74 -12.25 6.76 -11.61
C ALA A 74 -12.74 5.50 -12.33
N GLY A 75 -14.07 5.32 -12.37
CA GLY A 75 -14.74 4.36 -13.25
C GLY A 75 -14.57 2.90 -12.86
N GLY A 76 -14.58 2.56 -11.57
CA GLY A 76 -14.46 1.16 -11.16
C GLY A 76 -13.02 0.62 -11.12
N SER A 77 -12.03 1.48 -11.33
CA SER A 77 -10.63 1.07 -11.49
C SER A 77 -10.03 0.54 -10.19
N GLY A 78 -9.40 -0.64 -10.25
CA GLY A 78 -8.60 -1.19 -9.16
C GLY A 78 -7.17 -0.63 -9.10
N THR A 79 -6.78 0.19 -10.07
CA THR A 79 -5.47 0.85 -10.09
C THR A 79 -5.42 1.92 -9.01
N PRO A 80 -4.39 1.92 -8.13
CA PRO A 80 -4.33 2.89 -7.05
C PRO A 80 -3.97 4.28 -7.57
N ALA A 81 -4.64 5.28 -7.01
CA ALA A 81 -4.22 6.66 -6.96
C ALA A 81 -3.54 6.94 -5.62
N PHE A 82 -2.66 7.93 -5.62
CA PHE A 82 -1.78 8.20 -4.50
C PHE A 82 -1.95 9.61 -3.95
N GLN A 83 -1.78 9.72 -2.64
CA GLN A 83 -1.66 10.97 -1.91
C GLN A 83 -0.46 10.87 -0.95
N VAL A 84 0.42 11.86 -1.01
CA VAL A 84 1.60 11.97 -0.16
C VAL A 84 1.63 13.35 0.47
N THR A 85 1.92 13.42 1.77
CA THR A 85 2.00 14.69 2.51
C THR A 85 3.30 14.80 3.29
N LEU A 86 3.79 16.02 3.50
CA LEU A 86 4.92 16.32 4.39
C LEU A 86 4.44 17.27 5.49
N ALA A 87 4.27 16.73 6.69
CA ALA A 87 3.83 17.50 7.86
C ALA A 87 4.99 17.75 8.83
N ARG A 88 5.15 19.00 9.27
CA ARG A 88 6.17 19.35 10.27
C ARG A 88 5.66 19.00 11.68
N ASN A 89 6.52 18.36 12.47
CA ASN A 89 6.22 17.97 13.84
C ASN A 89 6.72 19.03 14.85
N PRO A 90 6.12 19.11 16.05
CA PRO A 90 6.55 20.06 17.09
C PRO A 90 7.99 19.86 17.57
N ASP A 91 8.53 18.64 17.48
CA ASP A 91 9.91 18.31 17.85
C ASP A 91 10.94 18.73 16.77
N GLY A 92 10.49 19.39 15.70
CA GLY A 92 11.32 19.83 14.58
C GLY A 92 11.58 18.77 13.51
N SER A 93 11.09 17.54 13.70
CA SER A 93 11.08 16.52 12.64
C SER A 93 9.96 16.76 11.63
N SER A 94 9.88 15.94 10.58
CA SER A 94 8.74 15.93 9.67
C SER A 94 8.30 14.52 9.38
N THR A 95 7.00 14.34 9.15
CA THR A 95 6.37 13.06 8.83
C THR A 95 5.93 13.07 7.37
N ILE A 96 6.36 12.07 6.61
CA ILE A 96 5.86 11.80 5.26
C ILE A 96 4.69 10.83 5.37
N GLY A 97 3.49 11.32 5.08
CA GLY A 97 2.28 10.51 4.98
C GLY A 97 2.14 9.91 3.58
N PHE A 98 1.56 8.72 3.48
CA PHE A 98 1.26 8.06 2.22
C PHE A 98 -0.11 7.37 2.31
N ALA A 99 -0.94 7.57 1.30
CA ALA A 99 -2.20 6.86 1.13
C ALA A 99 -2.33 6.42 -0.33
N ALA A 100 -2.86 5.20 -0.50
CA ALA A 100 -3.25 4.66 -1.79
C ALA A 100 -4.73 4.28 -1.74
N HIS A 101 -5.48 4.63 -2.78
CA HIS A 101 -6.91 4.35 -2.87
C HIS A 101 -7.31 4.04 -4.31
N CYS A 102 -8.37 3.27 -4.50
CA CYS A 102 -8.89 2.84 -5.79
C CYS A 102 -10.43 2.87 -5.76
N ASP A 103 -11.08 2.81 -6.92
CA ASP A 103 -12.53 2.86 -7.06
C ASP A 103 -13.10 1.46 -7.32
N ARG A 104 -12.61 0.43 -6.61
CA ARG A 104 -12.99 -0.97 -6.83
C ARG A 104 -13.40 -1.66 -5.53
N PRO A 105 -14.67 -1.55 -5.10
CA PRO A 105 -15.08 -1.92 -3.75
C PRO A 105 -15.05 -3.42 -3.45
N LEU A 106 -15.26 -4.30 -4.45
CA LEU A 106 -15.32 -5.75 -4.23
C LEU A 106 -13.92 -6.40 -4.23
N GLU A 107 -13.07 -6.05 -5.18
CA GLU A 107 -11.74 -6.67 -5.33
C GLU A 107 -10.60 -5.85 -4.72
N GLY A 108 -10.85 -4.58 -4.38
CA GLY A 108 -9.84 -3.69 -3.84
C GLY A 108 -8.77 -3.28 -4.85
N CYS A 109 -7.72 -2.64 -4.33
CA CYS A 109 -6.66 -2.07 -5.16
C CYS A 109 -5.62 -3.11 -5.55
N ARG A 110 -5.01 -2.93 -6.71
CA ARG A 110 -3.88 -3.73 -7.19
C ARG A 110 -2.75 -2.79 -7.67
N PRO A 111 -1.58 -2.78 -7.00
CA PRO A 111 -1.29 -3.47 -5.74
C PRO A 111 -2.20 -2.98 -4.59
N ASN A 112 -2.33 -3.82 -3.56
CA ASN A 112 -3.13 -3.43 -2.40
C ASN A 112 -2.45 -2.24 -1.67
N PRO A 113 -3.23 -1.38 -0.96
CA PRO A 113 -2.67 -0.16 -0.37
C PRO A 113 -1.56 -0.39 0.67
N TRP A 114 -1.61 -1.52 1.38
CA TRP A 114 -0.59 -1.87 2.37
C TRP A 114 0.75 -2.20 1.72
N GLN A 115 0.73 -2.99 0.64
CA GLN A 115 1.92 -3.30 -0.13
C GLN A 115 2.52 -2.04 -0.73
N ALA A 116 1.70 -1.20 -1.39
CA ALA A 116 2.15 0.07 -1.94
C ALA A 116 2.79 0.98 -0.89
N ALA A 117 2.21 1.04 0.32
CA ALA A 117 2.77 1.83 1.42
C ALA A 117 4.10 1.28 1.95
N ALA A 118 4.26 -0.05 2.03
CA ALA A 118 5.51 -0.67 2.43
C ALA A 118 6.62 -0.40 1.41
N ASP A 119 6.34 -0.61 0.12
CA ASP A 119 7.29 -0.41 -0.99
C ASP A 119 7.70 1.06 -1.09
N PHE A 120 6.72 1.97 -1.03
CA PHE A 120 6.96 3.41 -1.00
C PHE A 120 7.92 3.80 0.14
N LYS A 121 7.67 3.33 1.37
CA LYS A 121 8.50 3.70 2.52
C LYS A 121 9.91 3.15 2.39
N GLN A 122 10.06 1.92 1.92
CA GLN A 122 11.39 1.36 1.69
C GLN A 122 12.15 2.18 0.64
N PHE A 123 11.53 2.49 -0.49
CA PHE A 123 12.16 3.26 -1.55
C PHE A 123 12.56 4.65 -1.06
N VAL A 124 11.69 5.33 -0.32
CA VAL A 124 11.99 6.67 0.21
C VAL A 124 13.20 6.62 1.16
N GLN A 125 13.26 5.63 2.04
CA GLN A 125 14.36 5.50 3.01
C GLN A 125 15.69 5.13 2.34
N THR A 126 15.66 4.16 1.42
CA THR A 126 16.87 3.50 0.91
C THR A 126 17.28 3.96 -0.50
N GLY A 127 16.32 4.39 -1.31
CA GLY A 127 16.47 4.61 -2.75
C GLY A 127 16.44 3.34 -3.59
N ALA A 128 16.13 2.19 -2.98
CA ALA A 128 16.03 0.91 -3.66
C ALA A 128 14.57 0.44 -3.73
N GLU A 129 14.18 -0.08 -4.89
CA GLU A 129 12.91 -0.79 -5.05
C GLU A 129 12.87 -2.00 -4.12
N HIS A 130 11.68 -2.33 -3.61
CA HIS A 130 11.51 -3.54 -2.86
C HIS A 130 11.61 -4.73 -3.82
N ALA A 131 12.60 -5.60 -3.62
CA ALA A 131 12.73 -6.82 -4.39
C ALA A 131 11.57 -7.74 -4.01
N GLN A 132 10.47 -7.66 -4.76
CA GLN A 132 9.37 -8.58 -4.62
C GLN A 132 9.85 -9.99 -5.00
N PRO A 133 9.72 -11.00 -4.13
CA PRO A 133 10.01 -12.38 -4.47
C PRO A 133 9.04 -12.92 -5.54
#